data_AF-A0A7S1SDK8-F1
#
_entry.id   AF-A0A7S1SDK8-F1
#
_cell.length_a   1.000
_cell.length_b   1.000
_cell.length_c   1.000
_cell.angle_alpha   90.00
_cell.angle_beta   90.00
_cell.angle_gamma   90.00
#
_symmetry.space_group_name_H-M   'P 1'
#
loop_
_entity.id
_entity.type
_entity.pdbx_description
1 polymer ?
#
loop_
_entity_poly.entity_id
_entity_poly.type
_entity_poly.pdbx_seq_one_letter_code
_entity_poly.pdbx_strand_id
1 'polypeptide(L)'
;AAFSNPCPQEVVNKICEAPFLANHWDLGRSGLQLQVPEVPHVWENFSNAQAAFIALSFWQKVGDFAGVSAEEAEKMAGQMEGSEASTYAGYGSEWNGMFAVLRQKFKPGTEMANKLVQTGEAFLLYRQYHYGVDPVWSDNHDGSGLNCLGMQLMIIRDELRRKEGRWTKTIRMSLDLVTGKMYSSIAEATWREAVYTAVAAVENAELQVHGA
;
A
#
# COMPACT_ATOMS: atom_id res chain seq x y z
N ALA A 1 -7.05 -0.42 12.07
CA ALA A 1 -7.31 0.79 11.28
C ALA A 1 -7.45 0.35 9.84
N ALA A 2 -8.59 0.63 9.23
CA ALA A 2 -8.85 0.30 7.85
C ALA A 2 -8.82 1.59 7.01
N PHE A 3 -8.45 1.45 5.75
CA PHE A 3 -8.33 2.54 4.81
C PHE A 3 -8.58 2.01 3.41
N SER A 4 -8.84 2.92 2.49
CA SER A 4 -9.17 2.62 1.10
C SER A 4 -8.79 3.82 0.24
N ASN A 5 -8.77 3.65 -1.07
CA ASN A 5 -8.47 4.76 -1.97
C ASN A 5 -9.50 5.88 -1.77
N PRO A 6 -9.13 7.17 -1.85
CA PRO A 6 -10.03 8.27 -1.58
C PRO A 6 -11.28 8.24 -2.47
N CYS A 7 -12.33 7.58 -1.99
CA CYS A 7 -13.66 7.62 -2.58
C CYS A 7 -14.58 8.36 -1.60
N PRO A 8 -15.30 9.42 -2.04
CA PRO A 8 -16.18 10.22 -1.18
C PRO A 8 -17.26 9.42 -0.43
N GLN A 9 -17.52 8.19 -0.86
CA GLN A 9 -18.57 7.31 -0.34
C GLN A 9 -18.06 6.38 0.78
N GLU A 10 -16.76 6.37 1.08
CA GLU A 10 -16.19 5.37 1.97
C GLU A 10 -16.29 5.76 3.44
N VAL A 11 -17.21 5.08 4.12
CA VAL A 11 -17.45 5.20 5.56
C VAL A 11 -16.21 4.79 6.36
N VAL A 12 -15.45 3.80 5.88
CA VAL A 12 -14.24 3.33 6.56
C VAL A 12 -13.18 4.42 6.77
N ASN A 13 -13.00 5.32 5.80
CA ASN A 13 -12.06 6.43 5.91
C ASN A 13 -12.51 7.46 6.97
N LYS A 14 -13.82 7.56 7.25
CA LYS A 14 -14.37 8.37 8.34
C LYS A 14 -14.24 7.69 9.70
N ILE A 15 -14.44 6.36 9.75
CA ILE A 15 -14.36 5.59 11.00
C ILE A 15 -12.92 5.51 11.52
N CYS A 16 -11.98 5.23 10.62
CA CYS A 16 -10.59 4.94 10.99
C CYS A 16 -9.65 6.13 10.87
N GLU A 17 -10.11 7.24 10.26
CA GLU A 17 -9.34 8.48 10.05
C GLU A 17 -7.93 8.26 9.45
N ALA A 18 -7.78 7.21 8.64
CA ALA A 18 -6.50 6.77 8.10
C ALA A 18 -6.37 6.80 6.56
N PRO A 19 -7.03 7.70 5.80
CA PRO A 19 -6.92 7.71 4.34
C PRO A 19 -5.49 8.02 3.85
N PHE A 20 -4.66 8.64 4.70
CA PHE A 20 -3.23 8.88 4.41
C PHE A 20 -2.42 7.60 4.18
N LEU A 21 -2.93 6.43 4.57
CA LEU A 21 -2.30 5.15 4.31
C LEU A 21 -2.42 4.73 2.83
N ALA A 22 -3.47 5.14 2.13
CA ALA A 22 -3.74 4.76 0.74
C ALA A 22 -2.69 5.29 -0.25
N ASN A 23 -2.41 4.56 -1.33
CA ASN A 23 -1.43 4.96 -2.33
C ASN A 23 -1.85 6.23 -3.09
N HIS A 24 -3.15 6.41 -3.26
CA HIS A 24 -3.79 7.57 -3.90
C HIS A 24 -3.79 8.84 -3.05
N TRP A 25 -3.35 8.78 -1.79
CA TRP A 25 -3.29 9.96 -0.94
C TRP A 25 -2.36 11.03 -1.55
N ASP A 26 -2.90 12.23 -1.76
CA ASP A 26 -2.14 13.37 -2.28
C ASP A 26 -1.20 13.94 -1.21
N LEU A 27 0.10 13.85 -1.49
CA LEU A 27 1.19 14.39 -0.68
C LEU A 27 1.58 15.82 -1.15
N GLY A 28 0.90 16.35 -2.16
CA GLY A 28 1.22 17.60 -2.82
C GLY A 28 2.35 17.47 -3.83
N ARG A 29 2.62 18.54 -4.59
CA ARG A 29 3.69 18.55 -5.60
C ARG A 29 5.04 18.25 -4.93
N SER A 30 5.73 17.21 -5.40
CA SER A 30 7.00 16.73 -4.84
C SER A 30 6.91 16.20 -3.41
N GLY A 31 5.73 15.75 -2.97
CA GLY A 31 5.53 15.14 -1.67
C GLY A 31 6.20 13.77 -1.52
N LEU A 32 6.54 13.13 -2.63
CA LEU A 32 7.31 11.87 -2.67
C LEU A 32 8.48 12.01 -3.65
N GLN A 33 9.68 11.66 -3.18
CA GLN A 33 10.89 11.63 -4.00
C GLN A 33 11.39 10.20 -4.13
N LEU A 34 11.61 9.74 -5.36
CA LEU A 34 12.04 8.38 -5.63
C LEU A 34 13.27 8.37 -6.54
N GLN A 35 14.22 7.54 -6.17
CA GLN A 35 15.34 7.13 -6.99
C GLN A 35 15.22 5.63 -7.21
N VAL A 36 15.68 5.16 -8.37
CA VAL A 36 15.60 3.74 -8.75
C VAL A 36 16.98 3.13 -8.98
N PRO A 37 17.16 1.82 -8.77
CA PRO A 37 18.43 1.14 -9.00
C PRO A 37 18.96 1.25 -10.43
N GLU A 38 18.08 1.23 -11.44
CA GLU A 38 18.48 1.29 -12.86
C GLU A 38 19.13 2.62 -13.26
N VAL A 39 18.77 3.72 -12.59
CA VAL A 39 19.29 5.06 -12.88
C VAL A 39 19.69 5.74 -11.56
N PRO A 40 20.82 5.32 -10.96
CA PRO A 40 21.26 5.85 -9.68
C PRO A 40 21.58 7.34 -9.79
N HIS A 41 21.47 8.05 -8.67
CA HIS A 41 21.70 9.49 -8.53
C HIS A 41 20.69 10.42 -9.22
N VAL A 42 19.71 9.89 -9.94
CA VAL A 42 18.56 10.67 -10.45
C VAL A 42 17.39 10.54 -9.47
N TRP A 43 16.74 11.67 -9.19
CA TRP A 43 15.59 11.75 -8.29
C TRP A 43 14.38 12.30 -9.05
N GLU A 44 13.26 11.60 -8.95
CA GLU A 44 12.00 11.98 -9.54
C GLU A 44 10.98 12.33 -8.45
N ASN A 45 10.07 13.24 -8.78
CA ASN A 45 9.10 13.80 -7.83
C ASN A 45 7.69 13.35 -8.21
N PHE A 46 6.94 12.87 -7.22
CA PHE A 46 5.56 12.42 -7.38
C PHE A 46 4.66 13.10 -6.35
N SER A 47 3.39 13.23 -6.70
CA SER A 47 2.34 13.73 -5.80
C SER A 47 1.76 12.63 -4.91
N ASN A 48 1.84 11.37 -5.32
CA ASN A 48 1.26 10.24 -4.60
C ASN A 48 2.07 8.96 -4.85
N ALA A 49 1.84 7.93 -4.03
CA ALA A 49 2.56 6.66 -4.14
C ALA A 49 2.09 5.81 -5.33
N GLN A 50 0.83 5.94 -5.75
CA GLN A 50 0.30 5.18 -6.89
C GLN A 50 1.01 5.58 -8.20
N ALA A 51 1.14 6.87 -8.47
CA ALA A 51 1.86 7.38 -9.64
C ALA A 51 3.34 6.98 -9.61
N ALA A 52 3.99 7.07 -8.44
CA ALA A 52 5.38 6.64 -8.27
C ALA A 52 5.55 5.13 -8.54
N PHE A 53 4.62 4.31 -8.07
CA PHE A 53 4.65 2.87 -8.27
C PHE A 53 4.41 2.47 -9.73
N ILE A 54 3.40 3.04 -10.38
CA ILE A 54 3.12 2.82 -11.80
C ILE A 54 4.33 3.22 -12.66
N ALA A 55 4.96 4.35 -12.34
CA ALA A 55 6.13 4.83 -13.07
C ALA A 55 7.31 3.85 -13.04
N LEU A 56 7.42 2.96 -12.05
CA LEU A 56 8.46 1.92 -12.02
C LEU A 56 8.39 0.98 -13.23
N SER A 57 7.19 0.71 -13.75
CA SER A 57 6.98 -0.10 -14.95
C SER A 57 7.25 0.67 -16.24
N PHE A 58 7.32 2.00 -16.18
CA PHE A 58 7.45 2.90 -17.32
C PHE A 58 8.57 3.92 -17.13
N TRP A 59 9.66 3.53 -16.47
CA TRP A 59 10.66 4.50 -15.98
C TRP A 59 11.31 5.35 -17.08
N GLN A 60 11.37 4.84 -18.32
CA GLN A 60 11.83 5.61 -19.49
C GLN A 60 10.96 6.83 -19.81
N LYS A 61 9.74 6.87 -19.28
CA LYS A 61 8.75 7.95 -19.39
C LYS A 61 8.38 8.51 -18.01
N VAL A 62 9.25 8.37 -17.02
CA VAL A 62 8.95 8.77 -15.63
C VAL A 62 8.49 10.22 -15.50
N GLY A 63 9.02 11.12 -16.35
CA GLY A 63 8.60 12.53 -16.40
C GLY A 63 7.11 12.73 -16.72
N ASP A 64 6.47 11.80 -17.42
CA ASP A 64 5.04 11.85 -17.72
C ASP A 64 4.18 11.59 -16.47
N PHE A 65 4.73 10.88 -15.48
CA PHE A 65 4.08 10.58 -14.20
C PHE A 65 4.40 11.61 -13.10
N ALA A 66 5.24 12.60 -13.39
CA ALA A 66 5.65 13.59 -12.42
C ALA A 66 4.48 14.52 -12.08
N GLY A 67 3.97 14.41 -10.85
CA GLY A 67 2.95 15.31 -10.31
C GLY A 67 1.51 15.08 -10.78
N VAL A 68 1.23 14.01 -11.53
CA VAL A 68 -0.13 13.61 -11.93
C VAL A 68 -0.89 12.95 -10.78
N SER A 69 -2.23 12.94 -10.82
CA SER A 69 -3.02 12.20 -9.84
C SER A 69 -2.85 10.68 -9.98
N ALA A 70 -3.29 9.92 -8.99
CA ALA A 70 -3.26 8.47 -9.05
C ALA A 70 -4.13 7.92 -10.20
N GLU A 71 -5.32 8.49 -10.40
CA GLU A 71 -6.25 8.13 -11.46
C GLU A 71 -5.71 8.49 -12.85
N GLU A 72 -5.02 9.64 -12.96
CA GLU A 72 -4.33 10.02 -14.20
C GLU A 72 -3.21 9.03 -14.54
N ALA A 73 -2.39 8.65 -13.56
CA ALA A 73 -1.35 7.64 -13.75
C ALA A 73 -1.91 6.27 -14.17
N GLU A 74 -3.00 5.82 -13.56
CA GLU A 74 -3.69 4.57 -13.92
C GLU A 74 -4.24 4.61 -15.35
N LYS A 75 -4.87 5.73 -15.73
CA LYS A 75 -5.35 5.95 -17.09
C LYS A 75 -4.20 5.94 -18.11
N MET A 76 -3.07 6.56 -17.78
CA MET A 76 -1.88 6.58 -18.63
C MET A 76 -1.29 5.18 -18.78
N ALA A 77 -1.20 4.41 -17.69
CA ALA A 77 -0.77 3.01 -17.74
C ALA A 77 -1.66 2.17 -18.66
N GLY A 78 -2.99 2.31 -18.56
CA GLY A 78 -3.91 1.61 -19.45
C GLY A 78 -3.76 1.98 -20.93
N GLN A 79 -3.26 3.17 -21.25
CA GLN A 79 -2.93 3.57 -22.63
C GLN A 79 -1.58 3.01 -23.11
N MET A 80 -0.75 2.52 -22.20
CA MET A 80 0.59 1.98 -22.44
C MET A 80 0.67 0.48 -22.21
N GLU A 81 -0.48 -0.18 -22.05
CA GLU A 81 -0.57 -1.62 -21.78
C GLU A 81 0.24 -2.44 -22.80
N GLY A 82 1.06 -3.36 -22.29
CA GLY A 82 1.96 -4.21 -23.07
C GLY A 82 3.36 -3.63 -23.29
N SER A 83 3.66 -2.44 -22.74
CA SER A 83 5.00 -1.82 -22.79
C SER A 83 5.69 -1.74 -21.42
N GLU A 84 5.14 -2.40 -20.40
CA GLU A 84 5.65 -2.44 -19.04
C GLU A 84 7.02 -3.15 -18.97
N ALA A 85 7.97 -2.53 -18.26
CA ALA A 85 9.17 -3.20 -17.83
C ALA A 85 8.89 -4.08 -16.60
N SER A 86 9.19 -5.38 -16.70
CA SER A 86 8.99 -6.33 -15.60
C SER A 86 10.00 -6.18 -14.44
N THR A 87 11.03 -5.36 -14.63
CA THR A 87 12.09 -5.13 -13.63
C THR A 87 11.68 -4.13 -12.55
N TYR A 88 10.57 -3.39 -12.73
CA TYR A 88 10.16 -2.32 -11.82
C TYR A 88 11.31 -1.34 -11.55
N ALA A 89 11.92 -0.81 -12.61
CA ALA A 89 13.08 0.08 -12.57
C ALA A 89 14.29 -0.47 -11.76
N GLY A 90 14.45 -1.80 -11.72
CA GLY A 90 15.55 -2.49 -11.06
C GLY A 90 15.24 -3.02 -9.66
N TYR A 91 14.00 -2.88 -9.17
CA TYR A 91 13.57 -3.50 -7.90
C TYR A 91 13.24 -5.00 -8.04
N GLY A 92 13.08 -5.49 -9.26
CA GLY A 92 12.93 -6.90 -9.61
C GLY A 92 11.55 -7.51 -9.38
N SER A 93 10.67 -6.87 -8.61
CA SER A 93 9.29 -7.31 -8.39
C SER A 93 8.38 -6.16 -7.95
N GLU A 94 7.07 -6.34 -8.13
CA GLU A 94 6.03 -5.45 -7.62
C GLU A 94 6.15 -5.25 -6.11
N TRP A 95 6.36 -6.34 -5.37
CA TRP A 95 6.52 -6.32 -3.92
C TRP A 95 7.66 -5.38 -3.49
N ASN A 96 8.84 -5.52 -4.10
CA ASN A 96 10.00 -4.70 -3.77
C ASN A 96 9.85 -3.26 -4.26
N GLY A 97 9.25 -3.06 -5.44
CA GLY A 97 8.95 -1.74 -5.98
C GLY A 97 8.02 -0.95 -5.07
N MET A 98 6.91 -1.57 -4.62
CA MET A 98 5.98 -0.93 -3.69
C MET A 98 6.64 -0.65 -2.34
N PHE A 99 7.45 -1.56 -1.80
CA PHE A 99 8.18 -1.32 -0.56
C PHE A 99 9.10 -0.11 -0.66
N ALA A 100 9.79 0.04 -1.79
CA ALA A 100 10.68 1.17 -2.03
C ALA A 100 9.89 2.49 -2.08
N VAL A 101 8.77 2.52 -2.79
CA VAL A 101 7.86 3.68 -2.85
C VAL A 101 7.33 4.04 -1.46
N LEU A 102 6.80 3.07 -0.72
CA LEU A 102 6.22 3.31 0.61
C LEU A 102 7.27 3.78 1.62
N ARG A 103 8.51 3.26 1.56
CA ARG A 103 9.60 3.76 2.40
C ARG A 103 9.95 5.22 2.11
N GLN A 104 9.77 5.70 0.89
CA GLN A 104 9.91 7.13 0.57
C GLN A 104 8.69 7.94 1.05
N LYS A 105 7.47 7.45 0.83
CA LYS A 105 6.23 8.07 1.35
C LYS A 105 6.29 8.26 2.87
N PHE A 106 6.78 7.26 3.59
CA PHE A 106 6.87 7.23 5.06
C PHE A 106 8.31 7.43 5.55
N LYS A 107 9.11 8.23 4.83
CA LYS A 107 10.52 8.48 5.17
C LYS A 107 10.66 9.00 6.62
N PRO A 108 11.62 8.52 7.42
CA PRO A 108 11.81 8.97 8.80
C PRO A 108 11.90 10.50 8.93
N GLY A 109 11.25 11.06 9.94
CA GLY A 109 11.22 12.50 10.21
C GLY A 109 10.15 13.29 9.44
N THR A 110 9.35 12.65 8.59
CA THR A 110 8.21 13.27 7.90
C THR A 110 6.92 13.19 8.72
N GLU A 111 5.94 14.05 8.39
CA GLU A 111 4.59 13.96 8.97
C GLU A 111 3.93 12.61 8.70
N MET A 112 4.08 12.06 7.50
CA MET A 112 3.53 10.75 7.13
C MET A 112 4.10 9.64 8.00
N ALA A 113 5.42 9.63 8.23
CA ALA A 113 6.05 8.66 9.13
C ALA A 113 5.46 8.75 10.55
N ASN A 114 5.26 9.96 11.06
CA ASN A 114 4.64 10.16 12.38
C ASN A 114 3.21 9.61 12.42
N LYS A 115 2.39 9.89 11.40
CA LYS A 115 1.02 9.37 11.29
C LYS A 115 1.00 7.84 11.21
N LEU A 116 1.91 7.22 10.46
CA LEU A 116 2.02 5.76 10.39
C LEU A 116 2.38 5.15 11.75
N VAL A 117 3.34 5.74 12.48
CA VAL A 117 3.71 5.31 13.83
C VAL A 117 2.54 5.45 14.81
N GLN A 118 1.74 6.51 14.69
CA GLN A 118 0.55 6.75 15.52
C GLN A 118 -0.55 5.68 15.36
N THR A 119 -0.53 4.88 14.28
CA THR A 119 -1.44 3.73 14.15
C THR A 119 -1.18 2.62 15.19
N GLY A 120 -0.09 2.70 15.96
CA GLY A 120 0.18 1.79 17.07
C GLY A 120 0.29 0.33 16.62
N GLU A 121 -0.32 -0.61 17.36
CA GLU A 121 -0.36 -2.04 17.02
C GLU A 121 -1.59 -2.41 16.15
N ALA A 122 -2.26 -1.42 15.55
CA ALA A 122 -3.43 -1.70 14.73
C ALA A 122 -3.07 -2.61 13.54
N PHE A 123 -3.96 -3.53 13.21
CA PHE A 123 -3.94 -4.18 11.89
C PHE A 123 -4.30 -3.10 10.86
N LEU A 124 -3.45 -2.95 9.84
CA LEU A 124 -3.69 -1.98 8.75
C LEU A 124 -4.35 -2.73 7.61
N LEU A 125 -5.65 -2.48 7.39
CA LEU A 125 -6.47 -3.17 6.40
C LEU A 125 -6.73 -2.24 5.22
N TYR A 126 -6.24 -2.61 4.04
CA TYR A 126 -6.62 -1.95 2.79
C TYR A 126 -7.91 -2.58 2.26
N ARG A 127 -9.02 -1.85 2.39
CA ARG A 127 -10.34 -2.26 1.94
C ARG A 127 -10.48 -2.03 0.44
N GLN A 128 -10.97 -3.04 -0.26
CA GLN A 128 -11.43 -2.91 -1.63
C GLN A 128 -12.96 -2.83 -1.69
N TYR A 129 -13.46 -1.96 -2.55
CA TYR A 129 -14.91 -1.74 -2.67
C TYR A 129 -15.58 -2.83 -3.53
N HIS A 130 -14.89 -3.31 -4.55
CA HIS A 130 -15.40 -4.30 -5.49
C HIS A 130 -14.73 -5.66 -5.31
N TYR A 131 -15.53 -6.68 -5.05
CA TYR A 131 -15.06 -8.07 -4.99
C TYR A 131 -14.37 -8.50 -6.29
N GLY A 132 -13.26 -9.21 -6.15
CA GLY A 132 -12.52 -9.83 -7.26
C GLY A 132 -11.57 -8.90 -8.01
N VAL A 133 -11.48 -7.62 -7.63
CA VAL A 133 -10.65 -6.64 -8.35
C VAL A 133 -9.18 -6.68 -7.93
N ASP A 134 -8.90 -6.86 -6.64
CA ASP A 134 -7.53 -6.80 -6.13
C ASP A 134 -7.29 -7.80 -4.98
N PRO A 135 -7.22 -9.11 -5.27
CA PRO A 135 -7.04 -10.14 -4.25
C PRO A 135 -5.64 -10.17 -3.63
N VAL A 136 -4.69 -9.37 -4.13
CA VAL A 136 -3.30 -9.37 -3.67
C VAL A 136 -3.03 -8.21 -2.73
N TRP A 137 -3.29 -6.97 -3.16
CA TRP A 137 -2.91 -5.80 -2.38
C TRP A 137 -3.94 -5.43 -1.32
N SER A 138 -5.20 -5.75 -1.57
CA SER A 138 -6.33 -5.47 -0.70
C SER A 138 -6.87 -6.71 0.00
N ASP A 139 -7.93 -6.52 0.78
CA ASP A 139 -8.74 -7.58 1.37
C ASP A 139 -9.72 -8.25 0.40
N ASN A 140 -9.76 -7.84 -0.88
CA ASN A 140 -10.68 -8.31 -1.90
C ASN A 140 -12.16 -8.06 -1.59
N HIS A 141 -12.48 -7.03 -0.81
CA HIS A 141 -13.82 -6.68 -0.31
C HIS A 141 -14.38 -7.61 0.79
N ASP A 142 -14.18 -8.92 0.66
CA ASP A 142 -14.77 -9.93 1.56
C ASP A 142 -13.79 -10.53 2.57
N GLY A 143 -12.51 -10.13 2.53
CA GLY A 143 -11.44 -10.66 3.37
C GLY A 143 -10.67 -11.83 2.74
N SER A 144 -11.04 -12.29 1.55
CA SER A 144 -10.30 -13.34 0.82
C SER A 144 -8.97 -12.84 0.25
N GLY A 145 -8.74 -11.52 0.20
CA GLY A 145 -7.51 -10.92 -0.27
C GLY A 145 -6.34 -11.04 0.70
N LEU A 146 -5.12 -10.86 0.20
CA LEU A 146 -3.90 -10.96 1.01
C LEU A 146 -3.56 -9.68 1.77
N ASN A 147 -4.14 -8.53 1.43
CA ASN A 147 -3.85 -7.25 2.08
C ASN A 147 -2.33 -6.93 2.10
N CYS A 148 -1.62 -7.19 1.00
CA CYS A 148 -0.18 -6.96 0.89
C CYS A 148 0.21 -5.50 1.16
N LEU A 149 -0.63 -4.53 0.80
CA LEU A 149 -0.37 -3.11 1.11
C LEU A 149 -0.33 -2.89 2.62
N GLY A 150 -1.33 -3.42 3.33
CA GLY A 150 -1.37 -3.39 4.79
C GLY A 150 -0.16 -4.05 5.44
N MET A 151 0.29 -5.19 4.91
CA MET A 151 1.51 -5.86 5.38
C MET A 151 2.74 -4.95 5.32
N GLN A 152 3.00 -4.35 4.15
CA GLN A 152 4.18 -3.51 3.96
C GLN A 152 4.15 -2.28 4.88
N LEU A 153 2.97 -1.66 5.04
CA LEU A 153 2.79 -0.54 5.96
C LEU A 153 3.07 -0.93 7.42
N MET A 154 2.61 -2.10 7.86
CA MET A 154 2.88 -2.60 9.22
C MET A 154 4.36 -2.89 9.46
N ILE A 155 5.06 -3.39 8.44
CA ILE A 155 6.50 -3.61 8.48
C ILE A 155 7.25 -2.27 8.56
N ILE A 156 6.92 -1.31 7.69
CA ILE A 156 7.55 0.02 7.69
C ILE A 156 7.30 0.75 9.01
N ARG A 157 6.09 0.65 9.57
CA ARG A 157 5.77 1.20 10.90
C ARG A 157 6.74 0.69 11.97
N ASP A 158 7.00 -0.61 11.97
CA ASP A 158 7.85 -1.25 12.97
C ASP A 158 9.35 -0.95 12.73
N GLU A 159 9.76 -0.79 11.46
CA GLU A 159 11.07 -0.23 11.08
C GLU A 159 11.26 1.18 11.64
N LEU A 160 10.27 2.07 11.47
CA LEU A 160 10.29 3.45 11.99
C LEU A 160 10.37 3.50 13.52
N ARG A 161 9.68 2.57 14.20
CA ARG A 161 9.72 2.43 15.67
C ARG A 161 10.99 1.76 16.18
N ARG A 162 11.80 1.17 15.28
CA ARG A 162 12.96 0.32 15.61
C ARG A 162 12.59 -0.80 16.58
N LYS A 163 11.38 -1.33 16.45
CA LYS A 163 10.82 -2.36 17.32
C LYS A 163 9.86 -3.21 16.53
N GLU A 164 10.10 -4.52 16.51
CA GLU A 164 9.18 -5.47 15.91
C GLU A 164 7.87 -5.51 16.70
N GLY A 165 6.76 -5.23 16.01
CA GLY A 165 5.40 -5.37 16.50
C GLY A 165 4.83 -6.74 16.16
N ARG A 166 3.63 -7.02 16.68
CA ARG A 166 3.05 -8.37 16.54
C ARG A 166 2.81 -8.77 15.09
N TRP A 167 2.39 -7.82 14.26
CA TRP A 167 2.00 -8.07 12.88
C TRP A 167 3.21 -8.34 11.99
N THR A 168 4.29 -7.58 12.17
CA THR A 168 5.57 -7.85 11.48
C THR A 168 6.09 -9.25 11.79
N LYS A 169 6.00 -9.68 13.06
CA LYS A 169 6.37 -11.04 13.46
C LYS A 169 5.50 -12.09 12.75
N THR A 170 4.18 -11.90 12.73
CA THR A 170 3.27 -12.80 12.01
C THR A 170 3.59 -12.85 10.51
N ILE A 171 3.80 -11.70 9.87
CA ILE A 171 4.11 -11.62 8.42
C ILE A 171 5.41 -12.38 8.12
N ARG A 172 6.47 -12.19 8.92
CA ARG A 172 7.74 -12.92 8.75
C ARG A 172 7.61 -14.42 8.89
N MET A 173 6.62 -14.91 9.63
CA MET A 173 6.35 -16.34 9.75
C MET A 173 5.51 -16.88 8.57
N SER A 174 4.77 -16.01 7.89
CA SER A 174 3.86 -16.39 6.81
C SER A 174 4.42 -16.19 5.40
N LEU A 175 5.31 -15.21 5.22
CA LEU A 175 5.73 -14.69 3.92
C LEU A 175 7.24 -14.45 3.86
N ASP A 176 7.82 -14.76 2.71
CA ASP A 176 9.18 -14.37 2.36
C ASP A 176 9.23 -12.87 2.03
N LEU A 177 9.82 -12.08 2.92
CA LEU A 177 9.91 -10.63 2.77
C LEU A 177 10.71 -10.17 1.54
N VAL A 178 11.55 -11.03 0.95
CA VAL A 178 12.33 -10.70 -0.25
C VAL A 178 11.47 -10.81 -1.50
N THR A 179 10.57 -11.78 -1.54
CA THR A 179 9.79 -12.10 -2.75
C THR A 179 8.33 -11.70 -2.68
N GLY A 180 7.80 -11.44 -1.47
CA GLY A 180 6.37 -11.19 -1.26
C GLY A 180 5.51 -12.45 -1.34
N LYS A 181 6.13 -13.65 -1.39
CA LYS A 181 5.41 -14.91 -1.56
C LYS A 181 5.16 -15.59 -0.22
N MET A 182 3.95 -16.13 -0.04
CA MET A 182 3.63 -16.96 1.12
C MET A 182 4.46 -18.24 1.12
N TYR A 183 4.91 -18.68 2.29
CA TYR A 183 5.72 -19.91 2.40
C TYR A 183 4.93 -21.19 2.11
N SER A 184 3.63 -21.18 2.39
CA SER A 184 2.73 -22.31 2.11
C SER A 184 1.27 -21.87 2.12
N SER A 185 0.38 -22.71 1.61
CA SER A 185 -1.07 -22.51 1.70
C SER A 185 -1.58 -22.43 3.14
N ILE A 186 -0.93 -23.11 4.09
CA ILE A 186 -1.27 -23.03 5.53
C ILE A 186 -0.90 -21.65 6.08
N ALA A 187 0.27 -21.13 5.72
CA ALA A 187 0.72 -19.82 6.13
C ALA A 187 -0.18 -18.71 5.55
N GLU A 188 -0.61 -18.91 4.30
CA GLU A 188 -1.59 -18.07 3.60
C GLU A 188 -2.96 -18.08 4.27
N ALA A 189 -3.51 -19.27 4.56
CA ALA A 189 -4.77 -19.40 5.28
C ALA A 189 -4.70 -18.73 6.66
N THR A 190 -3.62 -18.96 7.41
CA THR A 190 -3.41 -18.35 8.73
C THR A 190 -3.39 -16.83 8.66
N TRP A 191 -2.77 -16.26 7.61
CA TRP A 191 -2.80 -14.81 7.41
C TRP A 191 -4.19 -14.31 7.01
N ARG A 192 -4.89 -15.00 6.10
CA ARG A 192 -6.26 -14.64 5.69
C ARG A 192 -7.22 -14.62 6.87
N GLU A 193 -7.08 -15.49 7.86
CA GLU A 193 -7.89 -15.42 9.09
C GLU A 193 -7.74 -14.08 9.82
N ALA A 194 -6.54 -13.50 9.84
CA ALA A 194 -6.34 -12.15 10.40
C ALA A 194 -7.01 -11.07 9.54
N VAL A 195 -7.00 -11.23 8.21
CA VAL A 195 -7.70 -10.33 7.28
C VAL A 195 -9.21 -10.40 7.50
N TYR A 196 -9.81 -11.60 7.52
CA TYR A 196 -11.23 -11.81 7.81
C TYR A 196 -11.64 -11.21 9.16
N THR A 197 -10.83 -11.43 10.20
CA THR A 197 -11.08 -10.85 11.53
C THR A 197 -11.09 -9.32 11.47
N ALA A 198 -10.16 -8.71 10.72
CA ALA A 198 -10.10 -7.28 10.54
C ALA A 198 -11.30 -6.73 9.73
N VAL A 199 -11.73 -7.43 8.67
CA VAL A 199 -12.91 -7.09 7.88
C VAL A 199 -14.17 -7.11 8.75
N ALA A 200 -14.41 -8.19 9.49
CA ALA A 200 -15.56 -8.31 10.38
C ALA A 200 -15.57 -7.21 11.46
N ALA A 201 -14.40 -6.80 11.96
CA ALA A 201 -14.32 -5.70 12.91
C ALA A 201 -14.72 -4.35 12.29
N VAL A 202 -14.40 -4.11 11.02
CA VAL A 202 -14.81 -2.90 10.29
C VAL A 202 -16.31 -2.90 10.00
N GLU A 203 -16.85 -4.01 9.50
CA GLU A 203 -18.29 -4.13 9.21
C GLU A 203 -19.13 -3.90 10.47
N ASN A 204 -18.71 -4.46 11.60
CA ASN A 204 -19.36 -4.22 12.89
C ASN A 204 -19.32 -2.73 13.29
N ALA A 205 -18.23 -2.02 13.02
CA ALA A 205 -18.11 -0.59 13.29
C ALA A 205 -19.00 0.24 12.34
N GLU A 206 -19.10 -0.13 11.07
CA GLU A 206 -19.99 0.52 10.09
C GLU A 206 -21.47 0.39 10.48
N LEU A 207 -21.89 -0.79 10.93
CA LEU A 207 -23.26 -1.01 11.42
C LEU A 207 -23.61 -0.12 12.62
N GLN A 208 -22.65 0.14 13.51
CA GLN A 208 -22.86 1.02 14.66
C GLN A 208 -23.02 2.48 14.25
N VAL A 209 -22.35 2.93 13.19
CA VAL A 209 -22.47 4.29 12.66
C VAL A 209 -23.78 4.50 11.91
N HIS A 210 -24.29 3.47 11.23
CA HIS A 210 -25.56 3.55 10.49
C HIS A 210 -26.81 3.26 11.32
N GLY A 211 -26.65 2.62 12.49
CA GLY A 211 -27.73 2.31 13.42
C GLY A 211 -27.97 3.36 14.52
N ALA A 212 -27.16 4.42 14.56
CA ALA A 212 -27.25 5.55 15.51
C ALA A 212 -27.85 6.79 14.85
#